data_AF-A1BQG9-F1
#
_entry.id   AF-A1BQG9-F1
#
_cell.length_a   1.000
_cell.length_b   1.000
_cell.length_c   1.000
_cell.angle_alpha   90.00
_cell.angle_beta   90.00
_cell.angle_gamma   90.00
#
_symmetry.space_group_name_H-M   'P 1'
#
loop_
_entity.id
_entity.type
_entity.pdbx_description
1 polymer ?
#
loop_
_entity_poly.entity_id
_entity_poly.type
_entity_poly.pdbx_seq_one_letter_code
_entity_poly.pdbx_strand_id
1 'polypeptide(L)'
;AVASVNSASPAQASMVAPFTGLKSSAGFPITRKNNVDITTLASNGGKVQCMKVWPPLGLRKFETLSYLPDMSNEQLSKECDYLLRNGWVPCVEFDIGSGFVYRENHRSPGYYDGRYWTMWKLPMF
;
A
#
# COMPACT_ATOMS: atom_id res chain seq x y z
N ALA A 1 -31.09 17.37 -37.12
CA ALA A 1 -30.28 17.43 -35.88
C ALA A 1 -29.30 16.26 -35.93
N VAL A 2 -27.99 16.54 -35.92
CA VAL A 2 -26.93 15.52 -36.00
C VAL A 2 -26.25 15.49 -34.63
N ALA A 3 -26.36 14.38 -33.92
CA ALA A 3 -25.82 14.23 -32.57
C ALA A 3 -24.32 13.89 -32.65
N SER A 4 -23.48 14.74 -32.05
CA SER A 4 -22.05 14.49 -31.88
C SER A 4 -21.83 13.52 -30.71
N VAL A 5 -21.24 12.37 -31.02
CA VAL A 5 -20.75 11.39 -30.05
C VAL A 5 -19.40 11.86 -29.51
N ASN A 6 -19.33 12.24 -28.23
CA ASN A 6 -18.08 12.50 -27.53
C ASN A 6 -17.45 11.16 -27.12
N SER A 7 -16.38 10.74 -27.80
CA SER A 7 -15.50 9.68 -27.32
C SER A 7 -14.59 10.24 -26.22
N ALA A 8 -14.60 9.60 -25.05
CA ALA A 8 -13.69 9.94 -23.96
C ALA A 8 -12.26 9.47 -24.30
N SER A 9 -11.30 10.40 -24.32
CA SER A 9 -9.89 10.07 -24.45
C SER A 9 -9.42 9.26 -23.24
N PRO A 10 -8.61 8.19 -23.43
CA PRO A 10 -8.07 7.43 -22.30
C PRO A 10 -7.12 8.28 -21.47
N ALA A 11 -7.18 8.12 -20.14
CA ALA A 11 -6.28 8.81 -19.22
C ALA A 11 -4.83 8.37 -19.47
N GLN A 12 -3.99 9.31 -19.91
CA GLN A 12 -2.56 9.07 -20.06
C GLN A 12 -1.93 8.82 -18.69
N ALA A 13 -1.30 7.66 -18.52
CA ALA A 13 -0.42 7.40 -17.40
C ALA A 13 0.73 8.42 -17.43
N SER A 14 0.90 9.18 -16.34
CA SER A 14 2.04 10.07 -16.17
C SER A 14 3.30 9.20 -15.99
N MET A 15 3.98 8.90 -17.10
CA MET A 15 5.24 8.16 -17.10
C MET A 15 6.32 9.09 -16.55
N VAL A 16 6.65 8.95 -15.27
CA VAL A 16 7.79 9.65 -14.66
C VAL A 16 9.06 8.96 -15.12
N ALA A 17 9.99 9.72 -15.68
CA ALA A 17 11.28 9.19 -16.15
C ALA A 17 12.04 8.47 -15.01
N PRO A 18 12.74 7.36 -15.31
CA PRO A 18 13.52 6.65 -14.31
C PRO A 18 14.60 7.55 -13.70
N PHE A 19 14.72 7.50 -12.37
CA PHE A 19 15.69 8.29 -11.62
C PHE A 19 17.11 7.87 -11.97
N THR A 20 17.87 8.75 -12.64
CA THR A 20 19.24 8.50 -13.09
C THR A 20 20.31 8.85 -12.04
N GLY A 21 19.91 8.97 -10.76
CA GLY A 21 20.79 9.29 -9.64
C GLY A 21 21.05 10.79 -9.46
N LEU A 22 21.40 11.22 -8.24
CA LEU A 22 22.01 12.53 -8.02
C LEU A 22 23.46 12.47 -8.50
N LYS A 23 23.82 13.31 -9.48
CA LYS A 23 25.24 13.56 -9.76
C LYS A 23 25.81 14.36 -8.58
N SER A 24 26.62 13.73 -7.74
CA SER A 24 27.38 14.42 -6.70
C SER A 24 28.36 15.40 -7.35
N SER A 25 28.02 16.69 -7.41
CA SER A 25 29.03 17.73 -7.53
C SER A 25 29.64 17.95 -6.15
N ALA A 26 30.62 17.13 -5.78
CA ALA A 26 31.46 17.40 -4.62
C ALA A 26 32.36 18.60 -4.95
N GLY A 27 31.80 19.80 -4.77
CA GLY A 27 32.52 21.06 -4.95
C GLY A 27 31.96 22.07 -3.97
N PHE A 28 32.54 22.14 -2.78
CA PHE A 28 32.32 23.32 -1.94
C PHE A 28 32.87 24.53 -2.70
N PRO A 29 32.05 25.56 -2.99
CA PRO A 29 32.56 26.73 -3.70
C PRO A 29 33.50 27.51 -2.77
N ILE A 30 34.81 27.38 -2.98
CA ILE A 30 35.88 28.11 -2.26
C ILE A 30 36.03 29.57 -2.77
N THR A 31 35.04 30.14 -3.46
CA THR A 31 35.03 31.58 -3.75
C THR A 31 33.63 32.16 -3.61
N ARG A 32 33.44 33.04 -2.60
CA ARG A 32 32.24 33.89 -2.52
C ARG A 32 32.28 34.87 -3.68
N LYS A 33 31.53 34.61 -4.75
CA LYS A 33 31.14 35.64 -5.72
C LYS A 33 29.81 36.24 -5.25
N ASN A 34 29.80 37.54 -4.94
CA ASN A 34 28.66 38.30 -4.40
C ASN A 34 27.51 38.56 -5.40
N ASN A 35 27.39 37.78 -6.47
CA ASN A 35 26.34 38.00 -7.47
C ASN A 35 26.01 36.71 -8.24
N VAL A 36 25.54 35.68 -7.50
CA VAL A 36 24.96 34.49 -8.13
C VAL A 36 23.45 34.70 -8.16
N ASP A 37 22.95 35.10 -9.32
CA ASP A 37 21.53 35.10 -9.62
C ASP A 37 21.01 33.67 -9.44
N ILE A 38 20.25 33.44 -8.35
CA ILE A 38 19.81 32.11 -7.88
C ILE A 38 18.87 31.44 -8.91
N THR A 39 18.44 32.18 -9.92
CA THR A 39 17.61 31.71 -11.04
C THR A 39 18.27 30.65 -11.94
N THR A 40 19.59 30.44 -11.81
CA THR A 40 20.35 29.43 -12.60
C THR A 40 20.90 28.26 -11.77
N LEU A 41 20.28 27.93 -10.64
CA LEU A 41 20.43 26.58 -10.10
C LEU A 41 19.89 25.59 -11.14
N ALA A 42 20.76 24.74 -11.68
CA ALA A 42 20.38 23.66 -12.59
C ALA A 42 19.47 22.66 -11.84
N SER A 43 18.18 22.97 -11.77
CA SER A 43 17.16 22.04 -11.37
C SER A 43 16.99 21.08 -12.54
N ASN A 44 17.31 19.80 -12.32
CA ASN A 44 16.89 18.75 -13.26
C ASN A 44 15.38 18.92 -13.42
N GLY A 45 14.92 19.43 -14.57
CA GLY A 45 13.58 19.99 -14.80
C GLY A 45 12.39 19.01 -14.68
N GLY A 46 12.55 17.91 -13.95
CA GLY A 46 11.48 17.03 -13.50
C GLY A 46 11.34 17.10 -11.99
N LYS A 47 10.10 17.15 -11.48
CA LYS A 47 9.83 16.88 -10.07
C LYS A 47 10.22 15.43 -9.77
N VAL A 48 11.46 15.19 -9.36
CA VAL A 48 11.90 13.85 -8.96
C VAL A 48 11.33 13.58 -7.57
N GLN A 49 10.31 12.73 -7.49
CA GLN A 49 9.77 12.22 -6.22
C GLN A 49 10.71 11.11 -5.72
N CYS A 50 11.85 11.49 -5.12
CA CYS A 50 12.87 10.53 -4.66
C CYS A 50 12.47 9.74 -3.41
N MET A 51 11.46 10.19 -2.66
CA MET A 51 11.04 9.58 -1.40
C MET A 51 9.52 9.53 -1.35
N LYS A 52 8.97 8.33 -1.12
CA LYS A 52 7.54 8.15 -0.87
C LYS A 52 7.32 8.07 0.63
N VAL A 53 6.27 8.72 1.11
CA VAL A 53 5.82 8.63 2.51
C VAL A 53 4.75 7.55 2.58
N TRP A 54 4.88 6.62 3.54
CA TRP A 54 3.86 5.61 3.77
C TRP A 54 2.56 6.27 4.29
N PRO A 55 1.38 5.98 3.70
CA PRO A 55 0.15 6.63 4.13
C PRO A 55 -0.24 6.22 5.57
N PRO A 56 -0.51 7.18 6.46
CA PRO A 56 -0.89 6.89 7.86
C PRO A 56 -2.37 6.55 8.03
N LEU A 57 -3.21 6.81 7.01
CA LEU A 57 -4.67 6.65 7.05
C LEU A 57 -5.14 5.78 5.88
N GLY A 58 -6.26 5.07 6.07
CA GLY A 58 -6.89 4.27 5.02
C GLY A 58 -6.18 2.97 4.65
N LEU A 59 -5.12 2.58 5.37
CA LEU A 59 -4.34 1.37 5.12
C LEU A 59 -4.32 0.43 6.33
N ARG A 60 -5.49 0.13 6.89
CA ARG A 60 -5.59 -0.93 7.91
C ARG A 60 -5.27 -2.29 7.30
N LYS A 61 -4.81 -3.23 8.13
CA LYS A 61 -4.25 -4.52 7.72
C LYS A 61 -4.91 -5.67 8.49
N PHE A 62 -4.92 -6.85 7.87
CA PHE A 62 -5.61 -8.05 8.33
C PHE A 62 -4.60 -9.21 8.44
N GLU A 63 -3.45 -8.96 9.06
CA GLU A 63 -2.36 -9.94 9.25
C GLU A 63 -1.81 -10.52 7.93
N THR A 64 -1.52 -11.82 7.89
CA THR A 64 -0.84 -12.52 6.79
C THR A 64 -1.53 -12.26 5.44
N LEU A 65 -0.72 -12.00 4.41
CA LEU A 65 -1.12 -11.64 3.03
C LEU A 65 -1.72 -10.22 2.83
N SER A 66 -2.17 -9.51 3.87
CA SER A 66 -2.87 -8.21 3.72
C SER A 66 -2.04 -7.01 3.23
N TYR A 67 -0.72 -7.20 3.07
CA TYR A 67 0.17 -6.22 2.43
C TYR A 67 0.33 -6.43 0.92
N LEU A 68 -0.08 -7.60 0.42
CA LEU A 68 -0.08 -7.92 -1.00
C LEU A 68 -1.31 -7.28 -1.68
N PRO A 69 -1.34 -7.22 -3.02
CA PRO A 69 -2.57 -6.90 -3.74
C PRO A 69 -3.69 -7.89 -3.40
N ASP A 70 -4.94 -7.44 -3.56
CA ASP A 70 -6.12 -8.29 -3.35
C ASP A 70 -6.02 -9.56 -4.19
N MET A 71 -6.24 -10.71 -3.55
CA MET A 71 -6.11 -12.01 -4.20
C MET A 71 -7.26 -12.26 -5.17
N SER A 72 -6.95 -12.81 -6.33
CA SER A 72 -7.96 -13.38 -7.22
C SER A 72 -8.54 -14.68 -6.65
N ASN A 73 -9.68 -15.13 -7.17
CA ASN A 73 -10.29 -16.39 -6.76
C ASN A 73 -9.35 -17.60 -6.96
N GLU A 74 -8.52 -17.57 -8.00
CA GLU A 74 -7.54 -18.63 -8.30
C GLU A 74 -6.34 -18.61 -7.34
N GLN A 75 -6.00 -17.45 -6.78
CA GLN A 75 -4.98 -17.35 -5.73
C GLN A 75 -5.56 -17.83 -4.40
N LEU A 76 -6.78 -17.41 -4.06
CA LEU A 76 -7.47 -17.84 -2.87
C LEU A 76 -7.64 -19.37 -2.83
N SER A 77 -8.00 -20.00 -3.96
CA SER A 77 -8.13 -21.46 -4.02
C SER A 77 -6.80 -22.18 -3.75
N LYS A 78 -5.67 -21.63 -4.20
CA LYS A 78 -4.34 -22.21 -3.94
C LYS A 78 -3.95 -22.17 -2.46
N GLU A 79 -4.35 -21.12 -1.75
CA GLU A 79 -4.14 -21.03 -0.29
C GLU A 79 -4.99 -22.07 0.44
N CYS A 80 -6.24 -22.28 0.00
CA CYS A 80 -7.07 -23.39 0.50
C CYS A 80 -6.42 -24.76 0.22
N ASP A 81 -5.93 -24.99 -1.00
CA ASP A 81 -5.23 -26.23 -1.38
C ASP A 81 -3.95 -26.44 -0.56
N TYR A 82 -3.27 -25.36 -0.16
CA TYR A 82 -2.12 -25.43 0.73
C TYR A 82 -2.52 -25.93 2.13
N LEU A 83 -3.63 -25.45 2.71
CA LEU A 83 -4.14 -25.97 3.99
C LEU A 83 -4.44 -27.47 3.90
N LEU A 84 -5.16 -27.88 2.86
CA LEU A 84 -5.57 -29.28 2.66
C LEU A 84 -4.39 -30.22 2.45
N ARG A 85 -3.37 -29.80 1.68
CA ARG A 85 -2.15 -30.61 1.48
C ARG A 85 -1.35 -30.83 2.75
N ASN A 86 -1.44 -29.92 3.72
CA ASN A 86 -0.81 -30.07 5.03
C ASN A 86 -1.68 -30.85 6.04
N GLY A 87 -2.87 -31.29 5.64
CA GLY A 87 -3.81 -32.00 6.53
C GLY A 87 -4.43 -31.09 7.60
N TRP A 88 -4.48 -29.78 7.35
CA TRP A 88 -5.11 -28.82 8.27
C TRP A 88 -6.59 -28.67 7.94
N VAL A 89 -7.43 -28.59 8.97
CA VAL A 89 -8.89 -28.42 8.84
C VAL A 89 -9.21 -26.94 8.65
N PRO A 90 -9.74 -26.51 7.49
CA PRO A 90 -10.10 -25.12 7.28
C PRO A 90 -11.38 -24.75 8.05
N CYS A 91 -11.47 -23.47 8.42
CA CYS A 91 -12.63 -22.87 9.08
C CYS A 91 -12.81 -21.43 8.59
N VAL A 92 -14.05 -20.97 8.56
CA VAL A 92 -14.41 -19.60 8.17
C VAL A 92 -14.92 -18.85 9.38
N GLU A 93 -14.44 -17.62 9.56
CA GLU A 93 -14.88 -16.69 10.60
C GLU A 93 -15.25 -15.34 9.97
N PHE A 94 -16.16 -14.61 10.62
CA PHE A 94 -16.60 -13.28 10.18
C PHE A 94 -16.88 -12.34 11.36
N ASP A 95 -16.75 -11.04 11.13
CA ASP A 95 -17.13 -9.98 12.07
C ASP A 95 -18.04 -8.97 11.37
N ILE A 96 -19.05 -8.48 12.10
CA ILE A 96 -19.97 -7.41 11.65
C ILE A 96 -19.52 -6.06 12.23
N GLY A 97 -18.68 -6.08 13.27
CA GLY A 97 -18.21 -4.91 13.99
C GLY A 97 -17.05 -4.20 13.29
N SER A 98 -16.00 -3.93 14.05
CA SER A 98 -14.87 -3.11 13.58
C SER A 98 -13.90 -3.90 12.70
N GLY A 99 -13.82 -5.22 12.84
CA GLY A 99 -12.80 -6.06 12.22
C GLY A 99 -11.39 -5.87 12.79
N PHE A 100 -11.22 -5.15 13.91
CA PHE A 100 -9.91 -4.87 14.50
C PHE A 100 -9.91 -5.02 16.01
N VAL A 101 -8.74 -5.36 16.55
CA VAL A 101 -8.51 -5.47 17.99
C VAL A 101 -8.69 -4.12 18.69
N TYR A 102 -9.20 -4.17 19.91
CA TYR A 102 -9.35 -3.01 20.79
C TYR A 102 -9.15 -3.42 22.26
N ARG A 103 -9.29 -2.47 23.21
CA ARG A 103 -9.10 -2.72 24.65
C ARG A 103 -10.14 -1.99 25.48
N GLU A 104 -11.19 -2.70 25.84
CA GLU A 104 -12.30 -2.24 26.68
C GLU A 104 -12.27 -2.92 28.04
N ASN A 105 -12.25 -4.25 28.05
CA ASN A 105 -12.52 -5.05 29.24
C ASN A 105 -11.31 -5.22 30.17
N HIS A 106 -10.09 -5.27 29.63
CA HIS A 106 -8.89 -5.37 30.44
C HIS A 106 -7.63 -4.82 29.73
N ARG A 107 -6.60 -4.48 30.51
CA ARG A 107 -5.34 -3.87 30.00
C ARG A 107 -4.05 -4.56 30.46
N SER A 108 -4.11 -5.79 30.97
CA SER A 108 -2.89 -6.57 31.25
C SER A 108 -2.11 -6.93 29.97
N PRO A 109 -0.81 -7.26 30.10
CA PRO A 109 -0.04 -7.84 29.01
C PRO A 109 -0.76 -9.05 28.39
N GLY A 110 -0.77 -9.13 27.06
CA GLY A 110 -1.39 -10.23 26.30
C GLY A 110 -2.91 -10.20 26.16
N TYR A 111 -3.60 -9.24 26.80
CA TYR A 111 -5.05 -9.10 26.69
C TYR A 111 -5.47 -8.03 25.67
N TYR A 112 -6.28 -8.46 24.70
CA TYR A 112 -6.93 -7.64 23.68
C TYR A 112 -8.34 -8.16 23.39
N ASP A 113 -9.29 -7.25 23.27
CA ASP A 113 -10.65 -7.49 22.79
C ASP A 113 -10.66 -7.52 21.25
N GLY A 114 -11.72 -8.10 20.65
CA GLY A 114 -11.87 -8.15 19.19
C GLY A 114 -10.94 -9.13 18.46
N ARG A 115 -10.24 -10.02 19.19
CA ARG A 115 -9.43 -11.10 18.59
C ARG A 115 -10.27 -12.26 18.05
N TYR A 116 -11.37 -12.59 18.73
CA TYR A 116 -12.26 -13.67 18.30
C TYR A 116 -13.35 -13.12 17.39
N TRP A 117 -13.58 -13.82 16.28
CA TRP A 117 -14.66 -13.54 15.34
C TRP A 117 -15.73 -14.62 15.44
N THR A 118 -16.87 -14.40 14.77
CA THR A 118 -17.98 -15.35 14.77
C THR A 118 -17.70 -16.48 13.77
N MET A 119 -17.75 -17.72 14.23
CA MET A 119 -17.58 -18.89 13.37
C MET A 119 -18.74 -19.02 12.37
N TRP A 120 -18.42 -19.28 11.12
CA TRP A 120 -19.41 -19.63 10.10
C TRP A 120 -19.60 -21.14 10.05
N LYS A 121 -20.78 -21.60 10.49
CA LYS A 121 -21.12 -23.03 10.59
C LYS A 121 -20.15 -23.78 11.53
N LEU A 122 -19.27 -24.61 10.98
CA LEU A 122 -18.33 -25.49 11.70
C LEU A 122 -17.04 -25.65 10.88
N PRO A 123 -15.92 -26.08 11.52
CA PRO A 123 -14.73 -26.52 10.79
C PRO A 123 -15.06 -27.64 9.79
N MET A 124 -14.37 -27.64 8.66
CA MET A 124 -14.67 -28.54 7.54
C MET A 124 -13.87 -29.84 7.64
N PHE A 125 -14.30 -30.74 8.53
CA PHE A 125 -13.67 -32.05 8.79
C PHE A 125 -13.78 -33.02 7.61
#